data_AF-A0A7S0G753-F1
#
_entry.id   AF-A0A7S0G753-F1
#
_cell.length_a   1.000
_cell.length_b   1.000
_cell.length_c   1.000
_cell.angle_alpha   90.00
_cell.angle_beta   90.00
_cell.angle_gamma   90.00
#
_symmetry.space_group_name_H-M   'P 1'
#
loop_
_entity.id
_entity.type
_entity.pdbx_description
1 polymer ?
#
loop_
_entity_poly.entity_id
_entity_poly.type
_entity_poly.pdbx_seq_one_letter_code
_entity_poly.pdbx_strand_id
1 'polypeptide(L)'
;MTLAQKLGKEDSNYFAIKQFHTADTQQNLLAAKEQKIWEGLDHENVVKYEGCFIGDEGDLNLVSEYVDGWSLARHLSRYSAFPEDLVVEIARQVQQRTVRDMT
;
A
#
# COMPACT_ATOMS: atom_id res chain seq x y z
N MET A 1 2.25 17.93 -2.06
CA MET A 1 1.65 16.61 -1.83
C MET A 1 2.55 15.88 -0.85
N THR A 2 2.26 15.92 0.44
CA THR A 2 3.08 15.25 1.46
C THR A 2 2.29 14.06 1.95
N LEU A 3 2.58 12.90 1.36
CA LEU A 3 1.98 11.65 1.76
C LEU A 3 2.87 11.08 2.87
N ALA A 4 2.38 11.14 4.11
CA ALA A 4 3.13 10.63 5.25
C ALA A 4 2.80 9.13 5.42
N GLN A 5 3.81 8.29 5.20
CA GLN A 5 3.76 6.89 5.62
C GLN A 5 4.31 6.81 7.04
N LYS A 6 3.49 6.34 7.98
CA LYS A 6 3.87 6.14 9.38
C LYS A 6 3.81 4.65 9.71
N LEU A 7 4.67 4.20 10.61
CA LEU A 7 4.60 2.86 11.19
C LEU A 7 3.70 2.92 12.43
N GLY A 8 2.59 2.19 12.40
CA GLY A 8 1.75 1.92 13.57
C GLY A 8 2.19 0.63 14.26
N LYS A 9 2.01 0.57 15.58
CA LYS A 9 2.15 -0.67 16.35
C LYS A 9 0.95 -0.80 17.28
N GLU A 10 0.27 -1.93 17.20
CA GLU A 10 -0.79 -2.31 18.12
C GLU A 10 -0.47 -3.71 18.66
N ASP A 11 -0.48 -3.87 19.98
CA ASP A 11 0.02 -5.05 20.69
C ASP A 11 1.43 -5.49 20.23
N SER A 12 1.49 -6.56 19.43
CA SER A 12 2.72 -7.13 18.85
C SER A 12 2.78 -7.02 17.32
N ASN A 13 1.79 -6.41 16.69
CA ASN A 13 1.68 -6.31 15.24
C ASN A 13 2.07 -4.90 14.74
N TYR A 14 2.75 -4.88 13.60
CA TYR A 14 3.16 -3.66 12.91
C TYR A 14 2.24 -3.40 11.72
N PHE A 15 1.96 -2.12 11.48
CA PHE A 15 1.09 -1.67 10.41
C PHE A 15 1.69 -0.47 9.67
N ALA A 16 1.42 -0.38 8.37
CA ALA A 16 1.73 0.82 7.60
C ALA A 16 0.47 1.71 7.53
N ILE A 17 0.63 2.96 7.96
CA ILE A 17 -0.42 3.96 7.98
C ILE A 17 -0.15 4.98 6.87
N LYS A 18 -1.11 5.10 5.96
CA LYS A 18 -1.11 6.07 4.86
C LYS A 18 -2.02 7.24 5.27
N GLN A 19 -1.42 8.38 5.64
CA GLN A 19 -2.16 9.56 6.08
C GLN A 19 -2.43 10.53 4.91
N PHE A 20 -3.67 10.98 4.80
CA PHE A 20 -4.12 12.00 3.86
C PHE A 20 -4.46 13.28 4.64
N HIS A 21 -3.72 14.36 4.39
CA HIS A 21 -4.03 15.65 4.99
C HIS A 21 -5.31 16.22 4.37
N THR A 22 -6.33 16.41 5.18
CA THR A 22 -7.71 16.70 4.76
C THR A 22 -7.97 18.16 4.39
N ALA A 23 -6.91 18.97 4.21
CA ALA A 23 -7.01 20.39 3.85
C ALA A 23 -7.61 20.65 2.46
N ASP A 24 -7.77 19.61 1.62
CA ASP A 24 -8.26 19.71 0.25
C ASP A 24 -9.36 18.68 -0.04
N THR A 25 -10.55 19.16 -0.41
CA THR A 25 -11.73 18.35 -0.74
C THR A 25 -11.45 17.32 -1.85
N GLN A 26 -10.56 17.63 -2.80
CA GLN A 26 -10.15 16.69 -3.84
C GLN A 26 -9.36 15.51 -3.27
N GLN A 27 -8.52 15.74 -2.26
CA GLN A 27 -7.75 14.68 -1.61
C GLN A 27 -8.64 13.72 -0.84
N ASN A 28 -9.71 14.23 -0.23
CA ASN A 28 -10.69 13.39 0.48
C ASN A 28 -11.43 12.45 -0.50
N LEU A 29 -11.77 12.94 -1.69
CA LEU A 29 -12.39 12.12 -2.73
C LEU A 29 -11.45 11.04 -3.25
N LEU A 30 -10.17 11.37 -3.46
CA LEU A 30 -9.15 10.41 -3.88
C LEU A 30 -8.90 9.35 -2.81
N ALA A 31 -8.80 9.75 -1.54
CA ALA A 31 -8.59 8.84 -0.43
C ALA A 31 -9.78 7.90 -0.22
N ALA A 32 -11.02 8.41 -0.32
CA ALA A 32 -12.22 7.58 -0.24
C ALA A 32 -12.33 6.60 -1.44
N LYS A 33 -11.90 7.02 -2.63
CA LYS A 33 -11.83 6.13 -3.79
C LYS A 33 -10.77 5.05 -3.60
N GLU A 34 -9.60 5.41 -3.08
CA GLU A 34 -8.53 4.46 -2.77
C GLU A 34 -8.98 3.45 -1.72
N GLN A 35 -9.62 3.90 -0.63
CA GLN A 35 -10.21 3.03 0.39
C GLN A 35 -11.15 2.00 -0.24
N LYS A 36 -12.12 2.44 -1.06
CA LYS A 36 -13.10 1.53 -1.68
C LYS A 36 -12.48 0.50 -2.60
N ILE A 37 -11.45 0.89 -3.35
CA ILE A 37 -10.73 -0.05 -4.21
C ILE A 37 -9.98 -1.05 -3.33
N TRP A 38 -9.27 -0.57 -2.32
CA TRP A 38 -8.41 -1.40 -1.48
C TRP A 38 -9.19 -2.39 -0.61
N GLU A 39 -10.34 -1.98 -0.08
CA GLU A 39 -11.24 -2.83 0.71
C GLU A 39 -11.77 -4.03 -0.10
N GLY A 40 -11.88 -3.90 -1.42
CA GLY A 40 -12.31 -4.98 -2.31
C GLY A 40 -11.19 -5.94 -2.73
N LEU A 41 -9.93 -5.68 -2.37
CA LEU A 41 -8.78 -6.47 -2.79
C LEU A 41 -8.33 -7.41 -1.66
N ASP A 42 -8.47 -8.71 -1.89
CA ASP A 42 -7.94 -9.76 -1.02
C ASP A 42 -7.14 -10.77 -1.85
N HIS A 43 -5.82 -10.56 -1.90
CA HIS A 43 -4.92 -11.39 -2.69
C HIS A 43 -3.51 -11.40 -2.08
N GLU A 44 -2.84 -12.55 -2.04
CA GLU A 44 -1.50 -12.73 -1.45
C GLU A 44 -0.45 -11.73 -1.96
N ASN A 45 -0.51 -11.41 -3.24
CA ASN A 45 0.39 -10.42 -3.85
C ASN A 45 -0.10 -8.97 -3.69
N VAL A 46 -1.21 -8.67 -3.02
CA VAL A 46 -1.67 -7.29 -2.78
C VAL A 46 -1.59 -7.02 -1.30
N VAL A 47 -0.97 -5.88 -0.92
CA VAL A 47 -0.87 -5.47 0.48
C VAL A 47 -2.27 -5.43 1.07
N LYS A 48 -2.50 -6.13 2.17
CA LYS A 48 -3.79 -6.23 2.81
C LYS A 48 -4.22 -4.91 3.45
N TYR A 49 -5.46 -4.51 3.18
CA TYR A 49 -6.13 -3.42 3.88
C TYR A 49 -6.67 -3.93 5.23
N GLU A 50 -6.30 -3.27 6.32
CA GLU A 50 -6.72 -3.66 7.68
C GLU A 50 -7.80 -2.74 8.23
N GLY A 51 -7.93 -1.51 7.71
CA GLY A 51 -8.99 -0.58 8.10
C GLY A 51 -8.64 0.89 7.91
N CYS A 52 -9.44 1.78 8.48
CA CYS A 52 -9.16 3.21 8.50
C CYS A 52 -9.63 3.86 9.80
N PHE A 53 -9.05 5.00 10.11
CA PHE A 53 -9.54 5.86 11.18
C PHE A 53 -9.35 7.34 10.82
N ILE A 54 -10.12 8.20 11.47
CA ILE A 54 -9.99 9.66 11.38
C ILE A 54 -9.14 10.12 12.55
N GLY A 55 -8.05 10.85 12.27
CA GLY A 55 -7.18 11.42 13.31
C GLY A 55 -7.79 12.68 13.94
N ASP A 56 -7.17 13.16 15.01
CA ASP A 56 -7.65 14.31 15.78
C ASP A 56 -7.78 15.61 14.95
N GLU A 57 -6.95 15.75 13.91
CA GLU A 57 -6.97 16.90 13.00
C GLU A 57 -7.99 16.74 11.84
N GLY A 58 -8.80 15.67 11.86
CA GLY A 58 -9.77 15.36 10.82
C GLY A 58 -9.20 14.52 9.67
N ASP A 59 -7.90 14.23 9.67
CA ASP A 59 -7.21 13.50 8.62
C ASP A 59 -7.65 12.04 8.49
N LEU A 60 -7.84 11.61 7.24
CA LEU A 60 -8.12 10.20 6.93
C LEU A 60 -6.83 9.39 6.91
N ASN A 61 -6.79 8.33 7.72
CA ASN A 61 -5.68 7.41 7.82
C ASN A 61 -6.12 6.03 7.34
N LEU A 62 -5.46 5.51 6.32
CA LEU A 62 -5.66 4.13 5.85
C LEU A 62 -4.60 3.23 6.48
N VAL A 63 -5.04 2.10 7.03
CA VAL A 63 -4.21 1.12 7.74
C VAL A 63 -4.06 -0.11 6.85
N SER A 64 -2.82 -0.57 6.73
CA SER A 64 -2.46 -1.76 5.97
C SER A 64 -1.45 -2.60 6.72
N GLU A 65 -1.32 -3.85 6.31
CA GLU A 65 -0.26 -4.70 6.85
C GLU A 65 1.12 -4.06 6.62
N TYR A 66 2.01 -4.26 7.59
CA TYR A 66 3.40 -3.87 7.40
C TYR A 66 4.14 -4.94 6.62
N VAL A 67 4.55 -4.60 5.40
CA VAL A 67 5.47 -5.43 4.61
C VAL A 67 6.90 -5.01 4.92
N ASP A 68 7.66 -5.91 5.53
CA ASP A 68 9.07 -5.67 5.80
C ASP A 68 9.87 -5.61 4.48
N GLY A 69 10.88 -4.74 4.45
CA GLY A 69 11.72 -4.50 3.28
C GLY A 69 11.56 -3.11 2.66
N TRP A 70 12.24 -2.92 1.53
CA TRP A 70 12.24 -1.65 0.80
C TRP A 70 11.35 -1.75 -0.44
N SER A 71 10.88 -0.58 -0.92
CA SER A 71 10.21 -0.53 -2.20
C SER A 71 11.08 -1.16 -3.29
N LEU A 72 10.45 -1.85 -4.24
CA LEU A 72 11.16 -2.47 -5.35
C LEU A 72 12.05 -1.44 -6.07
N ALA A 73 11.59 -0.21 -6.26
CA ALA A 73 12.40 0.88 -6.84
C ALA A 73 13.70 1.16 -6.07
N ARG A 74 13.67 1.16 -4.74
CA ARG A 74 14.86 1.36 -3.89
C ARG A 74 15.74 0.12 -3.85
N HIS A 75 15.16 -1.07 -3.99
CA HIS A 75 15.94 -2.30 -4.14
C HIS A 75 16.67 -2.30 -5.50
N LEU A 76 15.96 -1.96 -6.58
CA LEU A 76 16.47 -1.86 -7.95
C LEU A 76 17.58 -0.83 -8.10
N SER A 77 17.49 0.32 -7.43
CA SER A 77 18.52 1.37 -7.52
C SER A 77 19.90 0.95 -7.00
N ARG A 78 20.00 -0.20 -6.31
CA ARG A 78 21.26 -0.76 -5.81
C ARG A 78 21.94 -1.73 -6.78
N TYR A 79 21.24 -2.14 -7.84
CA TYR A 79 21.79 -3.04 -8.86
C TYR A 79 22.12 -2.27 -10.13
N SER A 80 23.29 -2.52 -10.70
CA SER A 80 23.66 -2.00 -12.03
C SER A 80 22.97 -2.75 -13.17
N ALA A 81 22.69 -4.04 -12.96
CA ALA A 81 21.87 -4.91 -13.80
C ALA A 81 21.12 -5.88 -12.90
N PHE A 82 19.82 -6.06 -13.17
CA PHE A 82 18.95 -6.85 -12.32
C PHE A 82 18.97 -8.33 -12.76
N PRO A 83 19.16 -9.30 -11.85
CA PRO A 83 19.19 -10.72 -12.21
C PRO A 83 17.89 -11.15 -12.89
N GLU A 84 18.00 -11.85 -14.02
CA GLU A 84 16.85 -12.26 -14.84
C GLU A 84 15.87 -13.14 -14.07
N ASP A 85 16.37 -14.05 -13.22
CA ASP A 85 15.54 -14.90 -12.37
C ASP A 85 14.63 -14.09 -11.42
N LEU A 86 15.13 -12.97 -10.89
CA LEU A 86 14.35 -12.08 -10.03
C LEU A 86 13.33 -11.27 -10.84
N VAL A 87 13.67 -10.86 -12.08
CA VAL A 87 12.71 -10.21 -13.00
C VAL A 87 11.53 -11.13 -13.23
N VAL A 88 11.79 -12.41 -13.57
CA VAL A 88 10.76 -13.40 -13.87
C VAL A 88 9.82 -13.59 -12.69
N GLU A 89 10.36 -13.72 -11.49
CA GLU A 89 9.55 -13.93 -10.29
C GLU A 89 8.70 -12.70 -9.94
N ILE A 90 9.27 -11.49 -10.02
CA ILE A 90 8.50 -10.25 -9.81
C ILE A 90 7.41 -10.09 -10.88
N ALA A 91 7.72 -10.36 -12.15
CA ALA A 91 6.74 -10.29 -13.23
C ALA A 91 5.60 -11.28 -13.03
N ARG A 92 5.91 -12.52 -12.60
CA ARG A 92 4.91 -13.54 -12.24
C ARG A 92 3.97 -13.06 -11.15
N GLN A 93 4.51 -12.49 -10.06
CA GLN A 93 3.70 -11.97 -8.96
C GLN A 93 2.81 -10.80 -9.38
N VAL A 94 3.31 -9.86 -10.19
CA VAL A 94 2.52 -8.74 -10.71
C VAL A 94 1.37 -9.25 -11.60
N GLN A 95 1.62 -10.23 -12.46
CA GLN A 95 0.60 -10.75 -13.36
C GLN A 95 -0.51 -11.50 -12.61
N GLN A 96 -0.18 -12.19 -11.53
CA GLN A 96 -1.18 -12.88 -10.70
C GLN A 96 -2.14 -11.91 -9.99
N ARG A 97 -1.71 -10.66 -9.73
CA ARG A 97 -2.56 -9.63 -9.10
C ARG A 97 -3.75 -9.23 -9.98
N THR A 98 -3.67 -9.39 -11.31
CA THR A 98 -4.67 -8.86 -12.26
C THR A 98 -5.72 -9.89 -12.70
N VAL A 99 -5.46 -11.19 -12.51
CA VAL A 99 -6.19 -12.23 -13.24
C VAL A 99 -7.43 -12.77 -12.50
N ARG A 100 -7.61 -12.47 -11.20
CA ARG A 100 -8.79 -12.98 -10.45
C ARG A 100 -10.02 -12.07 -10.41
N ASP A 101 -9.91 -10.79 -10.79
CA ASP A 101 -11.04 -9.85 -10.77
C ASP A 101 -11.97 -9.93 -12.01
N MET A 102 -11.88 -11.02 -12.80
CA MET A 102 -12.64 -11.22 -14.03
C MET A 102 -13.45 -12.54 -14.06
N THR A 103 -13.87 -13.07 -12.92
CA THR A 103 -14.81 -14.20 -12.88
C THR A 103 -15.80 -14.01 -11.73
#